data_AF-A0A6P0IT45-F1
#
_entry.id   AF-A0A6P0IT45-F1
#
_cell.length_a   1.000
_cell.length_b   1.000
_cell.length_c   1.000
_cell.angle_alpha   90.00
_cell.angle_beta   90.00
_cell.angle_gamma   90.00
#
_symmetry.space_group_name_H-M   'P 1'
#
loop_
_entity.id
_entity.type
_entity.pdbx_description
1 polymer ?
#
loop_
_entity_poly.entity_id
_entity_poly.type
_entity_poly.pdbx_seq_one_letter_code
_entity_poly.pdbx_strand_id
1 'polypeptide(L)'
;MLKGNQKGLLHQQSWTRKHRSGKKKERKKKPIQEKESYRWLQTVIGASVGLVEKALVIHVAVRVADIFELFAQKRCSKARITDSSRI
;
A
#
# COMPACT_ATOMS: atom_id res chain seq x y z
N MET A 1 -21.74 17.55 8.94
CA MET A 1 -20.92 17.01 7.83
C MET A 1 -19.47 17.32 8.12
N LEU A 2 -18.63 16.31 8.43
CA LEU A 2 -17.20 16.52 8.60
C LEU A 2 -16.57 16.72 7.22
N LYS A 3 -15.95 17.88 6.98
CA LYS A 3 -15.19 18.15 5.75
C LYS A 3 -13.76 17.64 5.94
N GLY A 4 -13.34 16.70 5.11
CA GLY A 4 -11.92 16.37 4.98
C GLY A 4 -11.19 17.49 4.24
N ASN A 5 -10.02 17.90 4.73
CA ASN A 5 -9.13 18.81 4.03
C ASN A 5 -7.89 18.07 3.51
N GLN A 6 -7.49 18.37 2.28
CA GLN A 6 -6.28 17.83 1.69
C GLN A 6 -5.05 18.41 2.40
N LYS A 7 -4.12 17.53 2.79
CA LYS A 7 -2.87 17.92 3.50
C LYS A 7 -1.63 17.91 2.62
N GLY A 8 -1.72 17.36 1.41
CA GLY A 8 -0.61 17.27 0.45
C GLY A 8 -0.29 15.83 0.04
N LEU A 9 0.78 15.69 -0.75
CA LEU A 9 1.28 14.42 -1.26
C LEU A 9 2.35 13.86 -0.31
N LEU A 10 2.13 12.65 0.21
CA LEU A 10 3.04 12.02 1.16
C LEU A 10 4.10 11.12 0.50
N HIS A 11 3.71 10.41 -0.57
CA HIS A 11 4.58 9.48 -1.26
C HIS A 11 4.14 9.34 -2.73
N GLN A 12 5.12 9.31 -3.63
CA GLN A 12 4.92 9.03 -5.04
C GLN A 12 6.01 8.10 -5.54
N GLN A 13 5.59 7.13 -6.36
CA GLN A 13 6.50 6.22 -7.05
C GLN A 13 6.15 6.21 -8.53
N SER A 14 7.15 6.44 -9.37
CA SER A 14 7.05 6.35 -10.83
C SER A 14 7.79 5.12 -11.32
N TRP A 15 7.20 4.37 -12.24
CA TRP A 15 7.80 3.14 -12.77
C TRP A 15 7.31 2.85 -14.18
N THR A 16 8.12 2.12 -14.95
CA THR A 16 7.78 1.68 -16.30
C THR A 16 7.81 0.17 -16.36
N ARG A 17 6.78 -0.44 -16.93
CA ARG A 17 6.69 -1.89 -17.11
C ARG A 17 7.63 -2.32 -18.24
N LYS A 18 8.58 -3.22 -17.95
CA LYS A 18 9.28 -3.96 -19.01
C LYS A 18 8.31 -4.92 -19.70
N HIS A 19 8.35 -4.97 -21.03
CA HIS A 19 7.51 -5.86 -21.83
C HIS A 19 7.68 -7.33 -21.39
N ARG A 20 6.58 -8.03 -21.11
CA ARG A 20 6.59 -9.45 -20.68
C ARG A 20 5.33 -10.16 -21.19
N SER A 21 5.51 -11.30 -21.84
CA SER A 21 4.45 -12.24 -22.22
C SER A 21 4.08 -13.19 -21.07
N GLY A 22 2.89 -13.78 -21.16
CA GLY A 22 2.17 -14.48 -20.08
C GLY A 22 2.99 -15.39 -19.16
N LYS A 23 2.99 -15.05 -17.86
CA LYS A 23 3.58 -15.84 -16.77
C LYS A 23 2.63 -16.02 -15.58
N LYS A 24 1.31 -16.15 -15.83
CA LYS A 24 0.27 -16.25 -14.78
C LYS A 24 0.58 -17.36 -13.76
N LYS A 25 1.14 -18.49 -14.21
CA LYS A 25 1.52 -19.64 -13.37
C LYS A 25 2.74 -19.35 -12.47
N GLU A 26 3.71 -18.59 -12.95
CA GLU A 26 4.91 -18.25 -12.17
C GLU A 26 4.66 -17.15 -11.13
N ARG A 27 3.64 -16.29 -11.32
CA ARG A 27 3.33 -15.18 -10.41
C ARG A 27 3.13 -15.61 -8.97
N LYS A 28 2.55 -16.78 -8.71
CA LYS A 28 2.32 -17.29 -7.35
C LYS A 28 3.62 -17.70 -6.63
N LYS A 29 4.64 -18.13 -7.38
CA LYS A 29 5.93 -18.61 -6.86
C LYS A 29 6.91 -17.48 -6.57
N LYS A 30 6.70 -16.30 -7.17
CA LYS A 30 7.59 -15.16 -6.98
C LYS A 30 7.47 -14.59 -5.56
N PRO A 31 8.59 -14.17 -4.94
CA PRO A 31 8.57 -13.30 -3.77
C PRO A 31 7.75 -12.03 -4.06
N ILE A 32 7.14 -11.45 -3.02
CA ILE A 32 6.33 -10.23 -3.18
C ILE A 32 7.13 -9.10 -3.82
N GLN A 33 8.42 -8.96 -3.48
CA GLN A 33 9.34 -7.92 -3.95
C GLN A 33 9.54 -7.93 -5.48
N GLU A 34 9.32 -9.07 -6.15
CA GLU A 34 9.39 -9.17 -7.61
C GLU A 34 8.07 -8.85 -8.32
N LYS A 35 6.98 -8.66 -7.56
CA LYS A 35 5.64 -8.40 -8.08
C LYS A 35 5.37 -6.90 -8.08
N GLU A 36 4.60 -6.46 -9.06
CA GLU A 36 4.12 -5.07 -9.14
C GLU A 36 3.29 -4.66 -7.90
N SER A 37 2.58 -5.60 -7.28
CA SER A 37 1.82 -5.36 -6.04
C SER A 37 2.71 -4.95 -4.86
N TYR A 38 4.02 -5.14 -4.93
CA TYR A 38 4.96 -4.65 -3.91
C TYR A 38 4.89 -3.13 -3.71
N ARG A 39 4.51 -2.37 -4.75
CA ARG A 39 4.34 -0.92 -4.66
C ARG A 39 3.41 -0.50 -3.53
N TRP A 40 2.38 -1.30 -3.21
CA TRP A 40 1.46 -1.00 -2.12
C TRP A 40 2.16 -1.03 -0.75
N LEU A 41 3.09 -1.98 -0.55
CA LEU A 41 3.90 -2.04 0.67
C LEU A 41 4.85 -0.84 0.75
N GLN A 42 5.51 -0.52 -0.38
CA GLN A 42 6.42 0.63 -0.45
C GLN A 42 5.70 1.94 -0.14
N THR A 43 4.49 2.12 -0.68
CA THR A 43 3.66 3.31 -0.42
C THR A 43 3.27 3.42 1.04
N VAL A 44 2.81 2.34 1.69
CA VAL A 44 2.44 2.39 3.11
C VAL A 44 3.65 2.76 3.97
N ILE A 45 4.82 2.18 3.71
CA ILE A 45 6.04 2.48 4.44
C ILE A 45 6.43 3.94 4.21
N GLY A 46 6.57 4.36 2.94
CA GLY A 46 7.00 5.70 2.56
C GLY A 46 6.07 6.81 3.05
N ALA A 47 4.75 6.60 2.97
CA ALA A 47 3.77 7.58 3.44
C ALA A 47 3.62 7.62 4.97
N SER A 48 4.18 6.67 5.70
CA SER A 48 4.10 6.63 7.18
C SER A 48 5.33 7.22 7.87
N VAL A 49 6.44 7.42 7.16
CA VAL A 49 7.70 7.91 7.73
C VAL A 49 7.48 9.29 8.39
N GLY A 50 7.79 9.39 9.68
CA GLY A 50 7.67 10.62 10.47
C GLY A 50 6.24 11.06 10.82
N LEU A 51 5.21 10.39 10.29
CA LEU A 51 3.80 10.72 10.52
C LEU A 51 3.20 9.97 11.70
N VAL A 52 3.56 8.69 11.87
CA VAL A 52 3.00 7.83 12.92
C VAL A 52 3.32 8.29 14.34
N GLU A 53 4.37 9.09 14.52
CA GLU A 53 4.71 9.73 15.79
C GLU A 53 3.75 10.88 16.11
N LYS A 54 3.30 11.60 15.07
CA LYS A 54 2.57 12.88 15.15
C LYS A 54 1.06 12.72 15.00
N ALA A 55 0.60 11.69 14.32
CA ALA A 55 -0.82 11.53 13.97
C ALA A 55 -1.22 10.05 13.85
N LEU A 56 -2.54 9.81 13.97
CA LEU A 56 -3.17 8.57 13.54
C LEU A 56 -3.15 8.53 12.00
N VAL A 57 -2.58 7.45 11.43
CA VAL A 57 -2.51 7.26 9.99
C VAL A 57 -3.43 6.12 9.58
N ILE A 58 -4.39 6.42 8.70
CA ILE A 58 -5.30 5.43 8.11
C ILE A 58 -5.02 5.37 6.62
N HIS A 59 -4.46 4.24 6.17
CA HIS A 59 -4.28 3.95 4.75
C HIS A 59 -5.57 3.36 4.20
N VAL A 60 -6.17 4.03 3.22
CA VAL A 60 -7.38 3.57 2.52
C VAL A 60 -6.99 3.21 1.10
N ALA A 61 -7.26 1.98 0.68
CA ALA A 61 -6.96 1.50 -0.66
C ALA A 61 -8.15 0.77 -1.30
N VAL A 62 -8.14 0.70 -2.63
CA VAL A 62 -9.12 -0.06 -3.39
C VAL A 62 -8.80 -1.56 -3.36
N ARG A 63 -9.76 -2.41 -3.75
CA ARG A 63 -9.62 -3.89 -3.79
C ARG A 63 -8.36 -4.42 -4.47
N VAL A 64 -7.75 -3.67 -5.39
CA VAL A 64 -6.50 -4.08 -6.07
C VAL A 64 -5.30 -4.14 -5.10
N ALA A 65 -5.39 -3.48 -3.94
CA ALA A 65 -4.40 -3.56 -2.87
C ALA A 65 -4.72 -4.65 -1.83
N ASP A 66 -5.79 -5.43 -2.02
CA ASP A 66 -6.14 -6.53 -1.11
C ASP A 66 -5.20 -7.72 -1.32
N ILE A 67 -4.02 -7.62 -0.69
CA ILE A 67 -2.98 -8.62 -0.71
C ILE A 67 -2.55 -8.93 0.73
N PHE A 68 -2.32 -10.21 1.01
CA PHE A 68 -1.98 -10.67 2.36
C PHE A 68 -0.78 -9.92 2.93
N GLU A 69 0.28 -9.72 2.14
CA GLU A 69 1.52 -9.09 2.59
C GLU A 69 1.30 -7.65 3.04
N LEU A 70 0.31 -6.93 2.51
CA LEU A 70 -0.02 -5.58 2.95
C LEU A 70 -0.63 -5.59 4.35
N PHE A 71 -1.53 -6.53 4.63
CA PHE A 71 -2.22 -6.68 5.92
C PHE A 71 -1.40 -7.41 6.99
N ALA A 72 -0.44 -8.23 6.60
CA ALA A 72 0.46 -8.95 7.51
C ALA A 72 1.62 -8.08 8.03
N GLN A 73 1.84 -6.87 7.50
CA GLN A 73 2.91 -5.99 7.99
C GLN A 73 2.76 -5.66 9.47
N LYS A 74 3.89 -5.67 10.21
CA LYS A 74 3.95 -5.08 11.55
C LYS A 74 3.67 -3.59 11.45
N ARG A 75 2.89 -3.07 12.40
CA ARG A 75 2.52 -1.66 12.49
C ARG A 75 2.52 -1.22 13.94
N CYS A 76 2.74 0.06 14.17
CA CYS A 76 2.47 0.65 15.48
C CYS A 76 0.96 0.80 15.70
N SER A 77 0.55 1.03 16.95
CA SER A 77 -0.86 1.21 17.33
C SER A 77 -1.54 2.41 16.65
N LYS A 78 -0.77 3.40 16.18
CA LYS A 78 -1.26 4.59 15.49
C LYS A 78 -1.35 4.44 13.96
N ALA A 79 -1.18 3.23 13.42
CA ALA A 79 -1.25 2.98 11.98
C ALA A 79 -2.26 1.86 11.66
N ARG A 80 -3.23 2.16 10.79
CA ARG A 80 -4.25 1.21 10.31
C ARG A 80 -4.28 1.17 8.79
N ILE A 81 -4.57 0.00 8.24
CA ILE A 81 -4.82 -0.21 6.81
C ILE A 81 -6.25 -0.74 6.67
N THR A 82 -7.00 -0.18 5.73
CA THR A 82 -8.35 -0.63 5.38
C THR A 82 -8.55 -0.60 3.87
N ASP A 83 -9.44 -1.46 3.41
CA ASP A 83 -9.89 -1.50 2.02
C ASP A 83 -11.39 -1.20 1.94
N SER A 84 -11.90 -1.08 0.71
CA SER A 84 -13.33 -0.80 0.44
C SER A 84 -14.30 -1.92 0.81
N SER A 85 -13.81 -3.10 1.24
CA SER A 85 -14.64 -4.20 1.74
C SER A 85 -14.71 -4.25 3.27
N ARG A 86 -13.95 -3.38 3.95
CA ARG A 86 -13.85 -3.29 5.41
C ARG A 86 -14.34 -1.95 5.97
N ILE A 87 -14.98 -1.14 5.13
CA ILE A 87 -15.67 0.13 5.45
C ILE A 87 -17.12 -0.06 5.04
#